data_AF-E0SA13-F1
#
_entry.id   AF-E0SA13-F1
#
_cell.length_a   1.000
_cell.length_b   1.000
_cell.length_c   1.000
_cell.angle_alpha   90.00
_cell.angle_beta   90.00
_cell.angle_gamma   90.00
#
_symmetry.space_group_name_H-M   'P 1'
#
loop_
_entity.id
_entity.type
_entity.pdbx_description
1 polymer ?
#
loop_
_entity_poly.entity_id
_entity_poly.type
_entity_poly.pdbx_seq_one_letter_code
_entity_poly.pdbx_strand_id
1 'polypeptide(L)'
;MPRQESQKKKLTKFPISRLKRIMQLNEDIGKIGASVPVVASKAIEMFLAEVVGLTLKEAKKKNSSRMSPEFIVRAIESNSKFEFLKGMEQLKNKE
;
A
#
# COMPACT_ATOMS: atom_id res chain seq x y z
N MET A 1 12.32 -26.00 29.02
CA MET A 1 11.09 -25.18 28.96
C MET A 1 11.32 -24.04 27.97
N PRO A 2 10.69 -24.03 26.78
CA PRO A 2 10.84 -22.90 25.86
C PRO A 2 10.03 -21.70 26.37
N ARG A 3 10.68 -20.55 26.54
CA ARG A 3 10.03 -19.28 26.86
C ARG A 3 9.07 -18.91 25.74
N GLN A 4 7.77 -18.85 26.03
CA GLN A 4 6.80 -18.23 25.13
C GLN A 4 7.06 -16.73 25.12
N GLU A 5 7.72 -16.23 24.08
CA GLU A 5 7.77 -14.79 23.80
C GLU A 5 6.34 -14.32 23.56
N SER A 6 5.81 -13.55 24.52
CA SER A 6 4.54 -12.86 24.36
C SER A 6 4.70 -11.83 23.25
N GLN A 7 4.40 -12.24 22.00
CA GLN A 7 4.29 -11.32 20.88
C GLN A 7 3.14 -10.36 21.19
N LYS A 8 3.45 -9.22 21.83
CA LYS A 8 2.51 -8.12 21.98
C LYS A 8 1.99 -7.79 20.58
N LYS A 9 0.73 -8.12 20.31
CA LYS A 9 0.05 -7.81 19.04
C LYS A 9 0.23 -6.31 18.77
N LYS A 10 1.09 -5.96 17.82
CA LYS A 10 1.21 -4.57 17.36
C LYS A 10 -0.15 -4.19 16.79
N LEU A 11 -0.77 -3.13 17.32
CA LEU A 11 -2.09 -2.65 16.87
C LEU A 11 -2.07 -2.24 15.39
N THR A 12 -0.94 -1.75 14.88
CA THR A 12 -0.77 -1.33 13.48
C THR A 12 0.40 -2.06 12.83
N LYS A 13 0.24 -2.41 11.54
CA LYS A 13 1.32 -3.00 10.72
C LYS A 13 2.37 -1.96 10.34
N PHE A 14 1.98 -0.69 10.24
CA PHE A 14 2.84 0.42 9.88
C PHE A 14 3.20 1.30 11.09
N PRO A 15 4.41 1.91 11.12
CA PRO A 15 4.79 2.85 12.16
C PRO A 15 3.93 4.13 12.12
N ILE A 16 3.24 4.42 13.21
CA ILE A 16 2.32 5.58 13.32
C ILE A 16 3.05 6.91 13.04
N SER A 17 4.28 7.07 13.53
CA SER A 17 5.08 8.28 13.32
C SER A 17 5.39 8.54 11.86
N ARG A 18 5.63 7.49 11.06
CA ARG A 18 5.89 7.60 9.63
C ARG A 18 4.63 7.98 8.86
N LEU A 19 3.49 7.38 9.20
CA LEU A 19 2.20 7.76 8.62
C LEU A 19 1.88 9.23 8.90
N LYS A 20 2.01 9.65 10.17
CA LYS A 20 1.80 11.04 10.57
C LYS A 20 2.70 12.00 9.77
N ARG A 21 3.99 11.68 9.62
CA ARG A 21 4.92 12.50 8.84
C ARG A 21 4.51 12.61 7.38
N ILE A 22 4.11 11.52 6.74
CA ILE A 22 3.65 11.52 5.33
C ILE A 22 2.38 12.34 5.18
N MET A 23 1.42 12.19 6.10
CA MET A 23 0.19 13.00 6.10
C MET A 23 0.51 14.49 6.23
N GLN A 24 1.43 14.87 7.11
CA GLN A 24 1.85 16.27 7.31
C GLN A 24 2.83 16.79 6.25
N LEU A 25 3.13 16.03 5.18
CA LEU A 25 3.80 16.59 4.00
C LEU A 25 2.86 17.49 3.19
N ASN A 26 1.55 17.31 3.34
CA ASN A 26 0.56 18.22 2.81
C ASN A 26 0.45 19.43 3.76
N GLU A 27 0.77 20.63 3.26
CA GLU A 27 0.80 21.87 4.03
C GLU A 27 -0.57 22.27 4.60
N ASP A 28 -1.67 21.82 3.96
CA ASP A 28 -3.03 22.06 4.44
C ASP A 28 -3.39 21.19 5.67
N ILE A 29 -2.57 20.20 6.01
CA ILE A 29 -2.82 19.27 7.12
C ILE A 29 -2.10 19.75 8.39
N GLY A 30 -2.86 20.41 9.27
CA GLY A 30 -2.41 20.87 10.58
C GLY A 30 -2.27 19.77 11.64
N LYS A 31 -3.09 19.84 12.71
CA LYS A 31 -3.05 18.86 13.81
C LYS A 31 -3.88 17.62 13.45
N ILE A 32 -3.27 16.44 13.60
CA ILE A 32 -3.91 15.15 13.32
C ILE A 32 -4.25 14.44 14.63
N GLY A 33 -5.50 13.99 14.78
CA GLY A 33 -5.95 13.20 15.92
C GLY A 33 -5.27 11.82 15.99
N ALA A 34 -5.07 11.29 17.20
CA ALA A 34 -4.32 10.05 17.42
C ALA A 34 -4.94 8.81 16.74
N SER A 35 -6.26 8.81 16.51
CA SER A 35 -6.99 7.71 15.85
C SER A 35 -6.80 7.69 14.33
N VAL A 36 -6.55 8.83 13.69
CA VAL A 36 -6.53 8.95 12.22
C VAL A 36 -5.43 8.10 11.59
N PRO A 37 -4.15 8.15 12.06
CA PRO A 37 -3.10 7.29 11.51
C PRO A 37 -3.36 5.79 11.73
N VAL A 38 -4.07 5.43 12.80
CA VAL A 38 -4.40 4.03 13.11
C VAL A 38 -5.39 3.48 12.07
N VAL A 39 -6.44 4.24 11.77
CA VAL A 39 -7.42 3.88 10.74
C VAL A 39 -6.77 3.87 9.36
N ALA A 40 -5.97 4.91 9.05
CA ALA A 40 -5.23 4.98 7.78
C ALA A 40 -4.28 3.78 7.61
N SER A 41 -3.61 3.33 8.68
CA SER A 41 -2.78 2.12 8.64
C SER A 41 -3.56 0.89 8.19
N LYS A 42 -4.83 0.76 8.63
CA LYS A 42 -5.65 -0.39 8.23
C LYS A 42 -6.15 -0.26 6.80
N ALA A 43 -6.53 0.95 6.38
CA ALA A 43 -6.92 1.23 5.01
C ALA A 43 -5.77 0.95 4.02
N ILE A 44 -4.54 1.34 4.36
CA ILE A 44 -3.34 1.07 3.54
C ILE A 44 -3.06 -0.43 3.44
N GLU A 45 -3.27 -1.19 4.51
CA GLU A 45 -3.14 -2.65 4.47
C GLU A 45 -4.13 -3.28 3.48
N MET A 46 -5.40 -2.86 3.54
CA MET A 46 -6.43 -3.34 2.61
C MET A 46 -6.14 -2.90 1.16
N PHE A 47 -5.71 -1.66 0.98
CA PHE A 47 -5.32 -1.12 -0.32
C PHE A 47 -4.18 -1.92 -0.96
N LEU A 48 -3.09 -2.19 -0.22
CA LEU A 48 -1.97 -2.98 -0.72
C LEU A 48 -2.38 -4.41 -1.07
N ALA A 49 -3.24 -5.04 -0.26
CA ALA A 49 -3.76 -6.36 -0.54
C ALA A 49 -4.58 -6.39 -1.85
N GLU A 50 -5.40 -5.37 -2.09
CA GLU A 50 -6.18 -5.25 -3.33
C GLU A 50 -5.29 -5.04 -4.56
N VAL A 51 -4.32 -4.12 -4.49
CA VAL A 51 -3.39 -3.84 -5.60
C VAL A 51 -2.56 -5.07 -5.94
N VAL A 52 -1.98 -5.74 -4.94
CA VAL A 52 -1.18 -6.96 -5.14
C VAL A 52 -2.05 -8.08 -5.69
N GLY A 53 -3.28 -8.23 -5.20
CA GLY A 53 -4.23 -9.22 -5.68
C GLY A 53 -4.58 -9.03 -7.16
N LEU A 54 -4.81 -7.80 -7.60
CA LEU A 54 -5.08 -7.47 -9.01
C LEU A 54 -3.85 -7.66 -9.88
N THR A 55 -2.69 -7.19 -9.42
CA THR A 55 -1.41 -7.38 -10.12
C THR A 55 -1.12 -8.87 -10.34
N LEU A 56 -1.39 -9.71 -9.33
CA LEU A 56 -1.22 -11.15 -9.44
C LEU A 56 -2.21 -11.79 -10.43
N LYS A 57 -3.46 -11.29 -10.49
CA LYS A 57 -4.43 -11.74 -11.51
C LYS A 57 -3.93 -11.42 -12.92
N GLU A 58 -3.39 -10.22 -13.14
CA GLU A 58 -2.81 -9.83 -14.44
C GLU A 58 -1.56 -10.65 -14.79
N ALA A 59 -0.69 -10.93 -13.81
CA ALA A 59 0.48 -11.79 -14.02
C ALA A 59 0.07 -13.24 -14.40
N LYS A 60 -0.93 -13.80 -13.70
CA LYS A 60 -1.46 -15.13 -14.00
C LYS A 60 -2.13 -15.21 -15.37
N LYS A 61 -2.84 -14.16 -15.81
CA LYS A 61 -3.42 -14.10 -17.16
C LYS A 61 -2.37 -14.24 -18.26
N LYS A 62 -1.14 -13.77 -18.02
CA LYS A 62 0.00 -13.94 -18.93
C LYS A 62 0.82 -15.22 -18.69
N ASN A 63 0.36 -16.13 -17.83
CA ASN A 63 1.14 -17.30 -17.38
C ASN A 63 2.53 -16.95 -16.79
N SER A 64 2.69 -15.74 -16.23
CA SER A 64 3.93 -15.36 -15.58
C SER A 64 3.92 -15.79 -14.11
N SER A 65 4.95 -16.54 -13.70
CA SER A 65 5.18 -16.85 -12.28
C SER A 65 5.86 -15.71 -11.52
N ARG A 66 6.30 -14.65 -12.22
CA ARG A 66 6.98 -13.48 -11.65
C ARG A 66 6.15 -12.20 -11.83
N MET A 67 6.08 -11.41 -10.76
CA MET A 67 5.45 -10.10 -10.79
C MET A 67 6.49 -9.05 -11.25
N SER A 68 6.28 -8.47 -12.42
CA SER A 68 7.02 -7.32 -12.95
C SER A 68 6.19 -6.03 -12.87
N PRO A 69 6.84 -4.85 -12.94
CA PRO A 69 6.15 -3.55 -12.89
C PRO A 69 5.06 -3.38 -13.96
N GLU A 70 5.21 -4.02 -15.11
CA GLU A 70 4.22 -3.98 -16.20
C GLU A 70 2.82 -4.47 -15.75
N PHE A 71 2.76 -5.44 -14.83
CA PHE A 71 1.49 -5.96 -14.32
C PHE A 71 0.84 -5.00 -13.34
N ILE A 72 1.64 -4.19 -12.63
CA ILE A 72 1.13 -3.17 -11.72
C ILE A 72 0.48 -2.07 -12.55
N VAL A 73 1.14 -1.61 -13.62
CA VAL A 73 0.58 -0.60 -14.54
C VAL A 73 -0.74 -1.10 -15.14
N ARG A 74 -0.79 -2.35 -15.62
CA ARG A 74 -2.05 -2.94 -16.13
C ARG A 74 -3.13 -3.05 -15.06
N ALA A 75 -2.78 -3.46 -13.84
CA ALA A 75 -3.74 -3.53 -12.75
C ALA A 75 -4.34 -2.15 -12.44
N ILE A 76 -3.52 -1.09 -12.47
CA ILE A 76 -3.94 0.30 -12.30
C ILE A 76 -4.84 0.77 -13.47
N GLU A 77 -4.51 0.39 -14.70
CA GLU A 77 -5.30 0.76 -15.89
C GLU A 77 -6.66 0.06 -15.91
N SER A 78 -6.72 -1.18 -15.45
CA SER A 78 -7.92 -2.03 -15.47
C SER A 78 -9.00 -1.62 -14.47
N ASN A 79 -8.69 -0.79 -13.47
CA ASN A 79 -9.63 -0.43 -12.40
C ASN A 79 -9.53 1.05 -12.05
N SER A 80 -10.63 1.77 -12.27
CA SER A 80 -10.76 3.22 -12.05
C SER A 80 -10.47 3.65 -10.62
N LYS A 81 -10.65 2.78 -9.61
CA LYS A 81 -10.30 3.09 -8.21
C LYS A 81 -8.82 3.43 -8.02
N PHE A 82 -7.95 2.95 -8.92
CA PHE A 82 -6.51 3.20 -8.86
C PHE A 82 -6.06 4.35 -9.77
N GLU A 83 -6.97 5.12 -10.34
CA GLU A 83 -6.65 6.22 -11.24
C GLU A 83 -5.67 7.24 -10.62
N PHE A 84 -5.76 7.46 -9.32
CA PHE A 84 -4.85 8.33 -8.57
C PHE A 84 -3.37 7.88 -8.63
N LEU A 85 -3.08 6.64 -9.05
CA LEU A 85 -1.72 6.12 -9.22
C LEU A 85 -1.15 6.34 -10.64
N LYS A 86 -1.99 6.62 -11.64
CA LYS A 86 -1.57 6.75 -13.06
C LYS A 86 -0.60 7.92 -13.30
N GLY A 87 -0.64 8.93 -12.44
CA GLY A 87 0.21 10.13 -12.52
C GLY A 87 1.63 9.95 -11.96
N MET A 88 1.97 8.80 -11.37
CA MET A 88 3.30 8.63 -10.77
C MET A 88 4.37 8.36 -11.84
N GLU A 89 5.30 9.29 -12.03
CA GLU A 89 6.43 9.18 -12.98
C GLU A 89 7.26 7.90 -12.79
N GLN A 90 7.31 7.38 -11.56
CA GLN A 90 8.05 6.17 -11.17
C GLN A 90 7.50 4.89 -11.81
N LEU A 91 6.25 4.91 -12.30
CA LEU A 91 5.66 3.78 -13.02
C LEU A 91 5.95 3.81 -14.54
N LYS A 92 6.47 4.94 -15.05
CA LYS A 92 6.74 5.14 -16.48
C LYS A 92 8.19 4.84 -16.87
N ASN A 93 9.13 4.86 -15.91
CA ASN A 93 10.56 4.70 -16.20
C ASN A 93 11.04 3.26 -16.01
N LYS A 94 10.88 2.45 -17.07
CA LYS A 94 11.75 1.32 -17.38
C LYS A 94 11.92 1.23 -18.89
N GLU A 95 12.61 2.22 -19.44
CA GLU A 95 13.45 2.03 -20.62
C GLU A 95 14.91 2.18 -20.18
#